data_AF-A0A1W9R087-F1
#
_entry.id   AF-A0A1W9R087-F1
#
_cell.length_a   1.000
_cell.length_b   1.000
_cell.length_c   1.000
_cell.angle_alpha   90.00
_cell.angle_beta   90.00
_cell.angle_gamma   90.00
#
_symmetry.space_group_name_H-M   'P 1'
#
loop_
_entity.id
_entity.type
_entity.pdbx_description
1 polymer ?
#
loop_
_entity_poly.entity_id
_entity_poly.type
_entity_poly.pdbx_seq_one_letter_code
_entity_poly.pdbx_strand_id
1 'polypeptide(L)'
;MWPQSHGDFGTNNGPGTDLHAIRPADVTVNTSRSDKDFDNGGEPHYEATGCYSDDDSWEPRDAVKGDVARAVFYMCVRYEGDITGEPDLEILDDITSSSSGNGYLGLIGAMLQWHAQDPVDQSETDRNNLVYFNEAFPNLDQGNRNPFIDHPEYAGMIWGEQLVQEPTGHATGFSTQTITLTWTDATGTFNPDGYLIRMSDTGFDNIPVPQDGVAVDDDFNNKNVPFGTGRCVFGGLTPNTMYYFKIFGHSGTGTSIDYKTGDGVQQVGILAM
;
A
#
# COMPACT_ATOMS: atom_id res chain seq x y z
N MET A 1 -16.15 -14.00 -22.55
CA MET A 1 -15.18 -13.42 -21.62
C MET A 1 -15.79 -13.46 -20.23
N TRP A 2 -14.96 -13.53 -19.19
CA TRP A 2 -15.13 -14.47 -18.07
C TRP A 2 -15.27 -15.94 -18.56
N PRO A 3 -14.27 -16.82 -18.36
CA PRO A 3 -14.39 -18.23 -18.73
C PRO A 3 -15.49 -18.92 -17.94
N GLN A 4 -16.31 -19.74 -18.61
CA GLN A 4 -17.35 -20.54 -17.94
C GLN A 4 -16.79 -21.42 -16.81
N SER A 5 -15.57 -21.93 -16.99
CA SER A 5 -14.89 -22.76 -15.99
C SER A 5 -14.48 -22.00 -14.72
N HIS A 6 -14.41 -20.67 -14.75
CA HIS A 6 -14.15 -19.82 -13.58
C HIS A 6 -15.46 -19.49 -12.86
N GLY A 7 -16.26 -20.49 -12.48
CA GLY A 7 -17.57 -20.29 -11.85
C GLY A 7 -18.63 -21.34 -12.19
N ASP A 8 -18.32 -22.25 -13.12
CA ASP A 8 -19.15 -23.40 -13.53
C ASP A 8 -20.63 -23.06 -13.82
N PHE A 9 -20.86 -21.90 -14.42
CA PHE A 9 -22.21 -21.36 -14.56
C PHE A 9 -22.97 -21.83 -15.82
N GLY A 10 -22.36 -22.70 -16.63
CA GLY A 10 -22.99 -23.32 -17.79
C GLY A 10 -23.37 -22.35 -18.90
N THR A 11 -24.35 -22.75 -19.72
CA THR A 11 -24.87 -21.97 -20.87
C THR A 11 -26.38 -21.70 -20.76
N ASN A 12 -26.95 -21.85 -19.56
CA ASN A 12 -28.34 -21.51 -19.30
C ASN A 12 -28.49 -20.00 -19.08
N ASN A 13 -29.73 -19.50 -19.10
CA ASN A 13 -30.01 -18.09 -18.82
C ASN A 13 -29.32 -17.62 -17.54
N GLY A 14 -28.55 -16.54 -17.65
CA GLY A 14 -27.69 -16.02 -16.59
C GLY A 14 -26.29 -15.68 -17.14
N PRO A 15 -25.22 -15.82 -16.34
CA PRO A 15 -23.87 -15.37 -16.69
C PRO A 15 -23.33 -15.96 -18.01
N GLY A 16 -23.67 -17.21 -18.33
CA GLY A 16 -23.25 -17.87 -19.57
C GLY A 16 -23.94 -17.39 -20.85
N THR A 17 -24.95 -16.53 -20.71
CA THR A 17 -25.71 -15.95 -21.82
C THR A 17 -25.67 -14.42 -21.84
N ASP A 18 -24.93 -13.80 -20.92
CA ASP A 18 -24.87 -12.33 -20.79
C ASP A 18 -24.04 -11.72 -21.93
N LEU A 19 -24.70 -10.91 -22.74
CA LEU A 19 -24.16 -10.20 -23.90
C LEU A 19 -23.12 -9.14 -23.49
N HIS A 20 -23.09 -8.64 -22.26
CA HIS A 20 -21.98 -7.79 -21.81
C HIS A 20 -20.67 -8.57 -21.66
N ALA A 21 -20.76 -9.90 -21.50
CA ALA A 21 -19.61 -10.79 -21.33
C ALA A 21 -19.28 -11.64 -22.58
N ILE A 22 -20.18 -11.70 -23.58
CA ILE A 22 -19.99 -12.51 -24.79
C ILE A 22 -19.51 -11.67 -25.97
N ARG A 23 -18.44 -12.11 -26.65
CA ARG A 23 -17.92 -11.48 -27.88
C ARG A 23 -17.69 -12.55 -28.96
N PRO A 24 -17.87 -12.21 -30.25
CA PRO A 24 -17.49 -13.11 -31.33
C PRO A 24 -15.96 -13.27 -31.33
N ALA A 25 -15.49 -14.51 -31.44
CA ALA A 25 -14.09 -14.85 -31.52
C ALA A 25 -13.89 -15.94 -32.58
N ASP A 26 -12.69 -15.99 -33.18
CA ASP A 26 -12.30 -17.14 -33.97
C ASP A 26 -12.26 -18.39 -33.07
N VAL A 27 -12.75 -19.52 -33.58
CA VAL A 27 -12.88 -20.75 -32.80
C VAL A 27 -11.51 -21.28 -32.34
N THR A 28 -10.48 -21.18 -33.17
CA THR A 28 -9.13 -21.65 -32.79
C THR A 28 -8.52 -20.75 -31.74
N VAL A 29 -8.71 -19.43 -31.86
CA VAL A 29 -8.25 -18.44 -30.88
C VAL A 29 -8.99 -18.60 -29.55
N ASN A 30 -10.30 -18.87 -29.59
CA ASN A 30 -11.08 -19.15 -28.39
C ASN A 30 -10.62 -20.46 -27.71
N THR A 31 -10.28 -21.50 -28.50
CA THR A 31 -9.67 -22.72 -27.98
C THR A 31 -8.30 -22.47 -27.37
N SER A 32 -7.44 -21.65 -28.00
CA SER A 32 -6.13 -21.30 -27.45
C SER A 32 -6.22 -20.50 -26.15
N ARG A 33 -7.17 -19.56 -26.08
CA ARG A 33 -7.44 -18.77 -24.87
C ARG A 33 -7.94 -19.65 -23.74
N SER A 34 -8.72 -20.69 -24.04
CA SER A 34 -9.21 -21.67 -23.05
C SER A 34 -9.89 -20.94 -21.88
N ASP A 35 -9.46 -21.29 -20.68
CA ASP A 35 -9.80 -20.76 -19.37
C ASP A 35 -8.68 -19.94 -18.76
N LYS A 36 -7.70 -19.51 -19.56
CA LYS A 36 -6.61 -18.68 -19.06
C LYS A 36 -7.13 -17.36 -18.50
N ASP A 37 -6.43 -16.93 -17.45
CA ASP A 37 -6.59 -15.60 -16.90
C ASP A 37 -6.13 -14.55 -17.91
N PHE A 38 -6.52 -13.30 -17.66
CA PHE A 38 -6.06 -12.19 -18.47
C PHE A 38 -4.85 -11.52 -17.81
N ASP A 39 -3.73 -11.50 -18.53
CA ASP A 39 -2.50 -10.78 -18.17
C ASP A 39 -1.74 -10.40 -19.45
N ASN A 40 -0.57 -9.80 -19.32
CA ASN A 40 0.35 -9.44 -20.40
C ASN A 40 0.89 -10.64 -21.19
N GLY A 41 0.49 -11.88 -20.87
CA GLY A 41 0.92 -13.05 -21.62
C GLY A 41 2.43 -13.25 -21.61
N GLY A 42 2.90 -14.09 -22.52
CA GLY A 42 4.32 -14.28 -22.78
C GLY A 42 4.65 -14.09 -24.24
N GLU A 43 4.45 -15.14 -25.03
CA GLU A 43 4.91 -15.16 -26.42
C GLU A 43 3.79 -14.76 -27.40
N PRO A 44 4.13 -14.15 -28.56
CA PRO A 44 3.14 -13.80 -29.58
C PRO A 44 2.35 -15.04 -30.04
N HIS A 45 1.03 -14.93 -30.07
CA HIS A 45 0.19 -16.01 -30.58
C HIS A 45 0.31 -16.13 -32.12
N TYR A 46 0.51 -17.35 -32.62
CA TYR A 46 0.86 -17.60 -34.02
C TYR A 46 -0.21 -17.19 -35.04
N GLU A 47 -1.49 -17.22 -34.65
CA GLU A 47 -2.63 -16.87 -35.51
C GLU A 47 -3.23 -15.49 -35.17
N ALA A 48 -3.63 -15.29 -33.91
CA ALA A 48 -4.12 -14.01 -33.39
C ALA A 48 -3.01 -12.94 -33.29
N THR A 49 -2.78 -12.20 -34.37
CA THR A 49 -1.80 -11.10 -34.42
C THR A 49 -2.11 -10.04 -33.35
N GLY A 50 -1.09 -9.69 -32.55
CA GLY A 50 -1.21 -8.70 -31.48
C GLY A 50 -1.76 -9.26 -30.17
N CYS A 51 -2.09 -10.56 -30.11
CA CYS A 51 -2.35 -11.26 -28.86
C CYS A 51 -1.11 -12.03 -28.42
N TYR A 52 -0.93 -12.18 -27.11
CA TYR A 52 0.15 -12.95 -26.50
C TYR A 52 -0.43 -13.99 -25.56
N SER A 53 0.29 -15.08 -25.35
CA SER A 53 -0.15 -16.13 -24.44
C SER A 53 1.05 -16.92 -23.91
N ASP A 54 0.92 -17.37 -22.67
CA ASP A 54 1.82 -18.32 -22.01
C ASP A 54 0.99 -19.48 -21.42
N ASP A 55 1.47 -20.16 -20.39
CA ASP A 55 0.82 -21.38 -19.88
C ASP A 55 -0.53 -21.09 -19.19
N ASP A 56 -0.68 -19.95 -18.52
CA ASP A 56 -1.82 -19.63 -17.65
C ASP A 56 -2.51 -18.30 -17.97
N SER A 57 -1.95 -17.49 -18.88
CA SER A 57 -2.50 -16.18 -19.22
C SER A 57 -2.69 -15.91 -20.73
N TRP A 58 -3.58 -14.97 -21.01
CA TRP A 58 -3.90 -14.48 -22.33
C TRP A 58 -3.93 -12.95 -22.37
N GLU A 59 -3.11 -12.36 -23.25
CA GLU A 59 -3.13 -10.94 -23.54
C GLU A 59 -3.90 -10.70 -24.85
N PRO A 60 -5.03 -9.98 -24.82
CA PRO A 60 -5.70 -9.56 -26.04
C PRO A 60 -4.95 -8.38 -26.68
N ARG A 61 -5.21 -8.14 -27.97
CA ARG A 61 -4.72 -6.96 -28.69
C ARG A 61 -5.05 -5.66 -27.96
N ASP A 62 -4.17 -4.67 -28.06
CA ASP A 62 -4.29 -3.37 -27.37
C ASP A 62 -5.66 -2.70 -27.57
N ALA A 63 -6.22 -2.79 -28.78
CA ALA A 63 -7.49 -2.14 -29.15
C ALA A 63 -8.76 -2.78 -28.55
N VAL A 64 -8.65 -3.80 -27.70
CA VAL A 64 -9.80 -4.38 -26.97
C VAL A 64 -9.47 -4.65 -25.50
N LYS A 65 -8.32 -4.21 -25.01
CA LYS A 65 -7.89 -4.45 -23.63
C LYS A 65 -8.86 -3.80 -22.64
N GLY A 66 -9.35 -2.61 -22.97
CA GLY A 66 -10.34 -1.87 -22.19
C GLY A 66 -11.71 -2.52 -22.21
N ASP A 67 -12.16 -2.98 -23.40
CA ASP A 67 -13.40 -3.76 -23.55
C ASP A 67 -13.39 -5.00 -22.65
N VAL A 68 -12.24 -5.68 -22.57
CA VAL A 68 -12.05 -6.87 -21.73
C VAL A 68 -12.15 -6.50 -20.26
N ALA A 69 -11.41 -5.49 -19.82
CA ALA A 69 -11.42 -5.04 -18.43
C ALA A 69 -12.84 -4.63 -17.99
N ARG A 70 -13.55 -3.83 -18.78
CA ARG A 70 -14.92 -3.39 -18.45
C ARG A 70 -15.94 -4.54 -18.44
N ALA A 71 -15.77 -5.54 -19.30
CA ALA A 71 -16.62 -6.74 -19.27
C ALA A 71 -16.35 -7.59 -18.01
N VAL A 72 -15.09 -7.72 -17.59
CA VAL A 72 -14.71 -8.43 -16.36
C VAL A 72 -15.23 -7.70 -15.12
N PHE A 73 -15.03 -6.38 -15.01
CA PHE A 73 -15.57 -5.57 -13.92
C PHE A 73 -17.10 -5.68 -13.82
N TYR A 74 -17.79 -5.66 -14.94
CA TYR A 74 -19.24 -5.88 -14.98
C TYR A 74 -19.63 -7.25 -14.43
N MET A 75 -18.92 -8.31 -14.80
CA MET A 75 -19.22 -9.65 -14.35
C MET A 75 -19.04 -9.81 -12.84
N CYS A 76 -18.04 -9.16 -12.24
CA CYS A 76 -17.91 -9.10 -10.78
C CYS A 76 -19.16 -8.50 -10.16
N VAL A 77 -19.44 -7.22 -10.45
CA VAL A 77 -20.53 -6.49 -9.76
C VAL A 77 -21.93 -7.02 -10.06
N ARG A 78 -22.13 -7.64 -11.23
CA ARG A 78 -23.42 -8.21 -11.59
C ARG A 78 -23.63 -9.54 -10.86
N TYR A 79 -22.60 -10.37 -10.73
CA TYR A 79 -22.71 -11.73 -10.21
C TYR A 79 -21.92 -11.88 -8.91
N GLU A 80 -22.31 -11.13 -7.88
CA GLU A 80 -21.71 -11.15 -6.52
C GLU A 80 -22.30 -12.28 -5.62
N GLY A 81 -22.98 -13.26 -6.21
CA GLY A 81 -23.58 -14.39 -5.47
C GLY A 81 -24.74 -14.05 -4.52
N ASP A 82 -25.29 -12.83 -4.56
CA ASP A 82 -26.34 -12.36 -3.65
C ASP A 82 -27.75 -12.86 -4.02
N ILE A 83 -27.92 -13.31 -5.26
CA ILE A 83 -29.15 -13.93 -5.77
C ILE A 83 -29.00 -15.46 -5.77
N THR A 84 -29.93 -16.16 -5.12
CA THR A 84 -29.95 -17.63 -5.06
C THR A 84 -29.83 -18.26 -6.45
N GLY A 85 -28.75 -18.99 -6.67
CA GLY A 85 -28.49 -19.72 -7.93
C GLY A 85 -27.61 -18.96 -8.93
N GLU A 86 -27.19 -17.74 -8.62
CA GLU A 86 -26.11 -17.05 -9.35
C GLU A 86 -24.74 -17.44 -8.78
N PRO A 87 -23.68 -17.45 -9.62
CA PRO A 87 -22.32 -17.62 -9.11
C PRO A 87 -21.87 -16.37 -8.33
N ASP A 88 -20.84 -16.56 -7.52
CA ASP A 88 -20.10 -15.50 -6.85
C ASP A 88 -18.80 -15.29 -7.62
N LEU A 89 -18.74 -14.22 -8.44
CA LEU A 89 -17.64 -13.94 -9.35
C LEU A 89 -16.75 -12.83 -8.78
N GLU A 90 -15.53 -13.18 -8.39
CA GLU A 90 -14.58 -12.23 -7.82
C GLU A 90 -13.30 -12.14 -8.66
N ILE A 91 -12.84 -10.90 -8.91
CA ILE A 91 -11.52 -10.68 -9.48
C ILE A 91 -10.47 -10.58 -8.37
N LEU A 92 -9.37 -11.33 -8.52
CA LEU A 92 -8.27 -11.38 -7.57
C LEU A 92 -7.05 -10.61 -8.07
N ASP A 93 -6.06 -10.41 -7.19
CA ASP A 93 -4.75 -9.85 -7.52
C ASP A 93 -3.66 -10.94 -7.60
N ASP A 94 -4.00 -12.07 -8.23
CA ASP A 94 -3.08 -13.18 -8.49
C ASP A 94 -3.53 -13.95 -9.73
N ILE A 95 -2.63 -14.74 -10.33
CA ILE A 95 -3.00 -15.72 -11.36
C ILE A 95 -3.72 -16.88 -10.69
N THR A 96 -4.87 -17.20 -11.23
CA THR A 96 -5.76 -18.27 -10.77
C THR A 96 -5.72 -19.45 -11.73
N SER A 97 -6.20 -20.59 -11.24
CA SER A 97 -6.46 -21.75 -12.08
C SER A 97 -7.95 -22.00 -12.13
N SER A 98 -8.39 -22.61 -13.24
CA SER A 98 -9.77 -23.05 -13.40
C SER A 98 -10.24 -23.79 -12.13
N SER A 99 -11.31 -23.32 -11.51
CA SER A 99 -11.87 -23.94 -10.31
C SER A 99 -13.33 -24.25 -10.55
N SER A 100 -13.73 -25.49 -10.26
CA SER A 100 -15.14 -25.89 -10.28
C SER A 100 -15.88 -25.19 -9.13
N GLY A 101 -16.31 -23.95 -9.36
CA GLY A 101 -17.32 -23.27 -8.53
C GLY A 101 -16.84 -22.13 -7.63
N ASN A 102 -15.55 -21.78 -7.55
CA ASN A 102 -15.14 -20.65 -6.70
C ASN A 102 -15.34 -19.29 -7.37
N GLY A 103 -15.47 -19.25 -8.70
CA GLY A 103 -15.80 -18.02 -9.41
C GLY A 103 -14.68 -16.97 -9.41
N TYR A 104 -13.42 -17.38 -9.33
CA TYR A 104 -12.31 -16.43 -9.28
C TYR A 104 -11.69 -16.23 -10.65
N LEU A 105 -11.33 -14.99 -11.00
CA LEU A 105 -10.54 -14.66 -12.19
C LEU A 105 -9.40 -13.73 -11.78
N GLY A 106 -8.23 -13.90 -12.39
CA GLY A 106 -7.02 -13.21 -11.96
C GLY A 106 -6.77 -11.82 -12.54
N LEU A 107 -5.81 -11.17 -11.86
CA LEU A 107 -5.10 -9.90 -12.06
C LEU A 107 -5.94 -8.63 -12.26
N ILE A 108 -6.53 -8.16 -11.15
CA ILE A 108 -7.13 -6.83 -11.03
C ILE A 108 -6.18 -5.70 -11.46
N GLY A 109 -4.88 -5.81 -11.15
CA GLY A 109 -3.88 -4.83 -11.59
C GLY A 109 -3.80 -4.69 -13.11
N ALA A 110 -3.80 -5.81 -13.85
CA ALA A 110 -3.82 -5.81 -15.30
C ALA A 110 -5.12 -5.22 -15.85
N MET A 111 -6.28 -5.56 -15.26
CA MET A 111 -7.57 -5.00 -15.69
C MET A 111 -7.64 -3.49 -15.50
N LEU A 112 -7.17 -2.97 -14.36
CA LEU A 112 -7.14 -1.52 -14.10
C LEU A 112 -6.19 -0.79 -15.06
N GLN A 113 -5.02 -1.38 -15.33
CA GLN A 113 -4.07 -0.83 -16.29
C GLN A 113 -4.67 -0.77 -17.70
N TRP A 114 -5.25 -1.87 -18.16
CA TRP A 114 -5.88 -1.99 -19.48
C TRP A 114 -7.07 -1.06 -19.65
N HIS A 115 -7.92 -0.97 -18.62
CA HIS A 115 -9.02 -0.01 -18.56
C HIS A 115 -8.55 1.44 -18.77
N ALA A 116 -7.41 1.82 -18.18
CA ALA A 116 -6.85 3.16 -18.32
C ALA A 116 -6.16 3.39 -19.68
N GLN A 117 -5.54 2.36 -20.24
CA GLN A 117 -4.80 2.44 -21.52
C GLN A 117 -5.72 2.44 -22.75
N ASP A 118 -6.88 1.81 -22.65
CA ASP A 118 -7.87 1.67 -23.72
C ASP A 118 -9.24 2.25 -23.25
N PRO A 119 -9.41 3.59 -23.33
CA PRO A 119 -10.62 4.27 -22.89
C PRO A 119 -11.86 3.84 -23.68
N VAL A 120 -13.04 4.05 -23.09
CA VAL A 120 -14.33 3.74 -23.75
C VAL A 120 -14.42 4.41 -25.11
N ASP A 121 -14.72 3.62 -26.14
CA ASP A 121 -14.90 4.11 -27.49
C ASP A 121 -16.38 4.11 -27.94
N GLN A 122 -16.62 4.61 -29.16
CA GLN A 122 -17.97 4.68 -29.73
C GLN A 122 -18.55 3.27 -29.97
N SER A 123 -17.72 2.31 -30.35
CA SER A 123 -18.16 0.93 -30.63
C SER A 123 -18.67 0.25 -29.36
N GLU A 124 -18.00 0.46 -28.23
CA GLU A 124 -18.48 0.00 -26.92
C GLU A 124 -19.74 0.70 -26.47
N THR A 125 -19.83 2.02 -26.66
CA THR A 125 -21.03 2.80 -26.32
C THR A 125 -22.23 2.32 -27.14
N ASP A 126 -22.05 2.13 -28.44
CA ASP A 126 -23.09 1.62 -29.35
C ASP A 126 -23.51 0.21 -28.96
N ARG A 127 -22.55 -0.66 -28.62
CA ARG A 127 -22.85 -2.00 -28.12
C ARG A 127 -23.64 -1.96 -26.81
N ASN A 128 -23.24 -1.12 -25.85
CA ASN A 128 -23.93 -1.01 -24.55
C ASN A 128 -25.38 -0.57 -24.75
N ASN A 129 -25.63 0.37 -25.68
CA ASN A 129 -26.98 0.77 -26.08
C ASN A 129 -27.77 -0.40 -26.70
N LEU A 130 -27.15 -1.15 -27.61
CA LEU A 130 -27.80 -2.29 -28.28
C LEU A 130 -28.12 -3.46 -27.34
N VAL A 131 -27.28 -3.73 -26.33
CA VAL A 131 -27.56 -4.76 -25.32
C VAL A 131 -28.68 -4.33 -24.38
N TYR A 132 -28.73 -3.04 -24.03
CA TYR A 132 -29.80 -2.50 -23.20
C TYR A 132 -31.16 -2.61 -23.89
N PHE A 133 -31.25 -2.15 -25.14
CA PHE A 133 -32.48 -2.16 -25.91
C PHE A 133 -32.20 -2.15 -27.41
N ASN A 134 -32.84 -3.05 -28.14
CA ASN A 134 -32.68 -3.21 -29.57
C ASN A 134 -34.05 -3.26 -30.27
N GLU A 135 -34.47 -2.12 -30.83
CA GLU A 135 -35.73 -2.04 -31.59
C GLU A 135 -35.80 -3.02 -32.78
N ALA A 136 -34.67 -3.34 -33.39
CA ALA A 136 -34.60 -4.27 -34.52
C ALA A 136 -34.68 -5.75 -34.08
N PHE A 137 -34.34 -6.04 -32.82
CA PHE A 137 -34.32 -7.39 -32.26
C PHE A 137 -34.84 -7.40 -30.80
N PRO A 138 -36.14 -7.16 -30.57
CA PRO A 138 -36.72 -6.98 -29.23
C PRO A 138 -36.64 -8.21 -28.31
N ASN A 139 -36.23 -9.36 -28.84
CA ASN A 139 -35.99 -10.58 -28.05
C ASN A 139 -34.52 -10.71 -27.58
N LEU A 140 -33.65 -9.76 -27.93
CA LEU A 140 -32.26 -9.68 -27.48
C LEU A 140 -32.07 -8.62 -26.38
N ASP A 141 -33.14 -7.98 -25.94
CA ASP A 141 -33.12 -6.96 -24.89
C ASP A 141 -32.79 -7.60 -23.55
N GLN A 142 -31.60 -7.31 -23.02
CA GLN A 142 -31.28 -7.65 -21.62
C GLN A 142 -31.84 -6.63 -20.64
N GLY A 143 -32.07 -5.39 -21.09
CA GLY A 143 -32.63 -4.32 -20.26
C GLY A 143 -31.67 -3.77 -19.20
N ASN A 144 -30.39 -4.18 -19.19
CA ASN A 144 -29.36 -3.65 -18.30
C ASN A 144 -28.13 -3.15 -19.08
N ARG A 145 -27.40 -2.19 -18.48
CA ARG A 145 -26.20 -1.57 -19.06
C ARG A 145 -24.96 -2.00 -18.27
N ASN A 146 -23.82 -2.03 -18.94
CA ASN A 146 -22.54 -2.13 -18.26
C ASN A 146 -22.17 -0.75 -17.69
N PRO A 147 -22.15 -0.57 -16.36
CA PRO A 147 -21.90 0.72 -15.74
C PRO A 147 -20.47 1.20 -15.95
N PHE A 148 -19.50 0.31 -16.23
CA PHE A 148 -18.11 0.71 -16.49
C PHE A 148 -17.89 1.24 -17.91
N ILE A 149 -18.88 1.07 -18.80
CA ILE A 149 -18.90 1.76 -20.11
C ILE A 149 -19.52 3.15 -19.95
N ASP A 150 -20.60 3.28 -19.18
CA ASP A 150 -21.28 4.58 -18.98
C ASP A 150 -20.52 5.50 -17.98
N HIS A 151 -19.86 4.90 -17.00
CA HIS A 151 -19.13 5.52 -15.89
C HIS A 151 -17.78 4.80 -15.66
N PRO A 152 -16.80 4.96 -16.56
CA PRO A 152 -15.50 4.30 -16.44
C PRO A 152 -14.78 4.60 -15.12
N GLU A 153 -15.02 5.77 -14.52
CA GLU A 153 -14.48 6.15 -13.22
C GLU A 153 -14.81 5.17 -12.09
N TYR A 154 -15.88 4.38 -12.20
CA TYR A 154 -16.27 3.40 -11.18
C TYR A 154 -15.22 2.32 -10.98
N ALA A 155 -14.48 1.92 -12.01
CA ALA A 155 -13.43 0.91 -11.88
C ALA A 155 -12.37 1.34 -10.86
N GLY A 156 -11.90 2.58 -10.94
CA GLY A 156 -10.95 3.15 -9.99
C GLY A 156 -11.55 3.45 -8.61
N MET A 157 -12.86 3.70 -8.51
CA MET A 157 -13.53 3.90 -7.21
C MET A 157 -13.71 2.60 -6.44
N ILE A 158 -13.94 1.47 -7.13
CA ILE A 158 -14.18 0.16 -6.52
C ILE A 158 -12.86 -0.57 -6.26
N TRP A 159 -11.96 -0.63 -7.25
CA TRP A 159 -10.74 -1.44 -7.18
C TRP A 159 -9.43 -0.63 -7.25
N GLY A 160 -9.48 0.67 -7.49
CA GLY A 160 -8.28 1.49 -7.51
C GLY A 160 -7.66 1.59 -6.11
N GLU A 161 -6.34 1.41 -6.02
CA GLU A 161 -5.60 1.79 -4.81
C GLU A 161 -5.77 3.30 -4.59
N GLN A 162 -6.41 3.67 -3.49
CA GLN A 162 -6.46 5.06 -3.07
C GLN A 162 -5.05 5.49 -2.69
N LEU A 163 -4.40 6.29 -3.54
CA LEU A 163 -3.18 6.98 -3.17
C LEU A 163 -3.46 7.77 -1.89
N VAL A 164 -2.87 7.33 -0.77
CA VAL A 164 -2.92 8.10 0.46
C VAL A 164 -2.19 9.42 0.25
N GLN A 165 -2.73 10.49 0.84
CA GLN A 165 -2.13 11.82 0.72
C GLN A 165 -0.65 11.77 1.13
N GLU A 166 0.21 12.39 0.32
CA GLU A 166 1.63 12.49 0.64
C GLU A 166 1.84 13.17 2.00
N PRO A 167 2.86 12.77 2.79
CA PRO A 167 3.21 13.49 4.02
C PRO A 167 3.50 14.96 3.71
N THR A 168 2.92 15.86 4.50
CA THR A 168 3.05 17.32 4.31
C THR A 168 4.43 17.87 4.67
N GLY A 169 5.30 17.06 5.29
CA GLY A 169 6.60 17.49 5.79
C GLY A 169 7.71 16.52 5.40
N HIS A 170 8.88 17.08 5.10
CA HIS A 170 10.11 16.31 4.95
C HIS A 170 10.72 15.97 6.32
N ALA A 171 11.53 14.91 6.35
CA ALA A 171 12.36 14.61 7.51
C ALA A 171 13.32 15.78 7.79
N THR A 172 13.35 16.25 9.03
CA THR A 172 14.29 17.29 9.52
C THR A 172 15.33 16.68 10.45
N GLY A 173 16.50 17.31 10.60
CA GLY A 173 17.54 16.84 11.53
C GLY A 173 18.34 15.62 11.05
N PHE A 174 18.31 15.33 9.74
CA PHE A 174 19.11 14.28 9.13
C PHE A 174 20.60 14.68 9.14
N SER A 175 21.43 13.97 9.90
CA SER A 175 22.83 14.34 10.14
C SER A 175 23.74 13.13 10.28
N THR A 176 24.97 13.24 9.79
CA THR A 176 26.06 12.28 10.01
C THR A 176 26.81 12.52 11.33
N GLN A 177 26.61 13.69 11.95
CA GLN A 177 27.38 14.14 13.11
C GLN A 177 26.65 13.74 14.39
N THR A 178 27.17 12.73 15.06
CA THR A 178 26.65 12.27 16.35
C THR A 178 27.76 12.12 17.38
N ILE A 179 27.43 12.45 18.63
CA ILE A 179 28.27 12.11 19.78
C ILE A 179 27.54 11.04 20.57
N THR A 180 28.18 9.88 20.72
CA THR A 180 27.72 8.81 21.62
C THR A 180 28.46 8.92 22.94
N LEU A 181 27.69 9.02 24.02
CA LEU A 181 28.19 8.97 25.39
C LEU A 181 27.87 7.60 25.98
N THR A 182 28.80 7.06 26.75
CA THR A 182 28.62 5.82 27.51
C THR A 182 29.09 6.02 28.94
N TRP A 183 28.43 5.35 29.88
CA TRP A 183 28.80 5.36 31.29
C TRP A 183 28.53 4.00 31.93
N THR A 184 29.05 3.83 33.14
CA THR A 184 28.69 2.71 34.01
C THR A 184 27.69 3.20 35.05
N ASP A 185 26.65 2.41 35.30
CA ASP A 185 25.60 2.80 36.23
C ASP A 185 26.12 3.00 37.65
N ALA A 186 25.61 4.05 38.31
CA ALA A 186 25.88 4.31 39.70
C ALA A 186 25.21 3.25 40.57
N THR A 187 26.00 2.63 41.46
CA THR A 187 25.52 1.63 42.41
C THR A 187 25.62 2.16 43.83
N GLY A 188 24.59 1.93 44.67
CA GLY A 188 24.61 2.32 46.07
C GLY A 188 23.44 1.75 46.87
N THR A 189 23.22 2.29 48.08
CA THR A 189 22.06 1.93 48.92
C THR A 189 20.73 2.33 48.26
N PHE A 190 20.73 3.41 47.49
CA PHE A 190 19.64 3.84 46.64
C PHE A 190 20.21 4.03 45.23
N ASN A 191 19.72 3.26 44.27
CA ASN A 191 20.11 3.40 42.88
C ASN A 191 19.29 4.52 42.23
N PRO A 192 19.83 5.23 41.22
CA PRO A 192 19.05 6.19 40.44
C PRO A 192 17.89 5.52 39.71
N ASP A 193 16.80 6.25 39.50
CA ASP A 193 15.75 5.87 38.56
C ASP A 193 16.15 6.21 37.11
N GLY A 194 17.01 7.22 36.95
CA GLY A 194 17.53 7.66 35.66
C GLY A 194 18.69 8.64 35.76
N TYR A 195 19.11 9.13 34.61
CA TYR A 195 20.16 10.13 34.44
C TYR A 195 19.70 11.25 33.52
N LEU A 196 19.94 12.49 33.94
CA LEU A 196 19.84 13.67 33.10
C LEU A 196 21.23 13.98 32.52
N ILE A 197 21.39 13.84 31.22
CA ILE A 197 22.58 14.27 30.47
C ILE A 197 22.30 15.65 29.90
N ARG A 198 23.16 16.61 30.24
CA ARG A 198 23.06 17.99 29.76
C ARG A 198 24.29 18.36 28.95
N MET A 199 24.11 19.19 27.93
CA MET A 199 25.21 19.64 27.07
C MET A 199 25.26 21.16 26.86
N SER A 200 26.44 21.63 26.46
CA SER A 200 26.71 23.00 25.99
C SER A 200 27.82 22.98 24.95
N ASP A 201 27.79 23.88 23.99
CA ASP A 201 28.89 24.14 23.03
C ASP A 201 29.87 25.22 23.50
N THR A 202 29.62 25.82 24.67
CA THR A 202 30.37 26.97 25.17
C THR A 202 31.35 26.59 26.29
N GLY A 203 30.94 25.69 27.20
CA GLY A 203 31.77 25.26 28.32
C GLY A 203 30.99 24.54 29.42
N PHE A 204 31.70 23.95 30.39
CA PHE A 204 31.08 23.26 31.53
C PHE A 204 30.28 24.20 32.45
N ASP A 205 30.70 25.46 32.58
CA ASP A 205 30.03 26.46 33.42
C ASP A 205 28.70 26.93 32.83
N ASN A 206 28.49 26.69 31.52
CA ASN A 206 27.25 26.98 30.81
C ASN A 206 26.24 25.84 30.86
N ILE A 207 26.52 24.79 31.63
CA ILE A 207 25.58 23.70 31.90
C ILE A 207 25.00 23.91 33.31
N PRO A 208 23.76 24.43 33.43
CA PRO A 208 23.18 24.70 34.74
C PRO A 208 23.03 23.42 35.56
N VAL A 209 23.20 23.52 36.87
CA VAL A 209 22.90 22.42 37.78
C VAL A 209 21.36 22.28 37.86
N PRO A 210 20.79 21.08 37.67
CA PRO A 210 19.34 20.87 37.82
C PRO A 210 18.91 21.11 39.27
N GLN A 211 17.66 21.50 39.47
CA GLN A 211 17.11 21.81 40.79
C GLN A 211 16.08 20.75 41.19
N ASP A 212 16.14 20.30 42.45
CA ASP A 212 15.18 19.34 42.98
C ASP A 212 13.75 19.89 42.95
N GLY A 213 12.79 19.01 42.70
CA GLY A 213 11.39 19.33 42.48
C GLY A 213 11.07 20.00 41.15
N VAL A 214 12.06 20.18 40.27
CA VAL A 214 11.89 20.74 38.93
C VAL A 214 12.42 19.76 37.87
N ALA A 215 11.52 19.00 37.26
CA ALA A 215 11.86 18.12 36.15
C ALA A 215 12.39 18.93 34.94
N VAL A 216 13.43 18.41 34.30
CA VAL A 216 13.98 18.97 33.06
C VAL A 216 13.53 18.07 31.91
N ASP A 217 12.72 18.61 31.00
CA ASP A 217 12.23 17.88 29.84
C ASP A 217 13.36 17.66 28.80
N ASP A 218 13.17 16.62 27.98
CA ASP A 218 14.08 16.34 26.87
C ASP A 218 14.00 17.44 25.80
N ASP A 219 15.17 17.89 25.35
CA ASP A 219 15.32 18.81 24.23
C ASP A 219 16.64 18.54 23.49
N PHE A 220 17.13 19.51 22.71
CA PHE A 220 18.42 19.36 22.02
C PHE A 220 19.60 19.25 23.00
N ASN A 221 19.53 19.96 24.13
CA ASN A 221 20.60 20.09 25.11
C ASN A 221 20.46 19.16 26.33
N ASN A 222 19.30 18.57 26.54
CA ASN A 222 18.95 17.78 27.72
C ASN A 222 18.36 16.44 27.28
N LYS A 223 18.87 15.35 27.85
CA LYS A 223 18.36 13.99 27.61
C LYS A 223 18.25 13.22 28.91
N ASN A 224 17.06 12.74 29.21
CA ASN A 224 16.78 11.83 30.31
C ASN A 224 16.93 10.39 29.81
N VAL A 225 17.72 9.61 30.54
CA VAL A 225 18.02 8.22 30.19
C VAL A 225 17.72 7.33 31.39
N PRO A 226 16.86 6.31 31.24
CA PRO A 226 16.55 5.38 32.32
C PRO A 226 17.80 4.64 32.84
N PHE A 227 17.79 4.34 34.14
CA PHE A 227 18.80 3.49 34.76
C PHE A 227 18.91 2.14 34.03
N GLY A 228 20.14 1.61 33.89
CA GLY A 228 20.38 0.35 33.15
C GLY A 228 20.76 0.53 31.68
N THR A 229 20.63 1.74 31.12
CA THR A 229 20.89 1.97 29.69
C THR A 229 22.39 2.13 29.38
N GLY A 230 23.12 2.88 30.20
CA GLY A 230 24.57 3.12 30.05
C GLY A 230 25.01 3.84 28.76
N ARG A 231 24.09 4.38 27.97
CA ARG A 231 24.37 5.03 26.67
C ARG A 231 23.39 6.15 26.34
N CYS A 232 23.89 7.21 25.70
CA CYS A 232 23.09 8.30 25.12
C CYS A 232 23.69 8.77 23.78
N VAL A 233 22.86 9.23 22.84
CA VAL A 233 23.30 9.77 21.54
C VAL A 233 22.72 11.15 21.33
N PHE A 234 23.59 12.12 21.03
CA PHE A 234 23.24 13.45 20.53
C PHE A 234 23.54 13.52 19.03
N GLY A 235 22.61 14.04 18.24
CA GLY A 235 22.72 14.17 16.78
C GLY A 235 22.30 15.56 16.33
N GLY A 236 22.53 15.88 15.05
CA GLY A 236 22.28 17.24 14.54
C GLY A 236 23.29 18.26 15.05
N LEU A 237 24.51 17.80 15.39
CA LEU A 237 25.56 18.63 15.97
C LEU A 237 26.30 19.42 14.89
N THR A 238 26.84 20.58 15.26
CA THR A 238 27.67 21.40 14.36
C THR A 238 29.05 20.76 14.23
N PRO A 239 29.54 20.48 13.01
CA PRO A 239 30.88 19.93 12.79
C PRO A 239 31.98 20.84 13.33
N ASN A 240 33.05 20.25 13.85
CA ASN A 240 34.21 20.93 14.43
C ASN A 240 33.88 21.85 15.62
N THR A 241 32.75 21.61 16.29
CA THR A 241 32.37 22.32 17.52
C THR A 241 32.69 21.44 18.73
N MET A 242 33.34 22.03 19.74
CA MET A 242 33.55 21.38 21.03
C MET A 242 32.24 21.37 21.82
N TYR A 243 31.81 20.19 22.25
CA TYR A 243 30.65 20.03 23.11
C TYR A 243 31.08 19.49 24.48
N TYR A 244 30.47 20.04 25.50
CA TYR A 244 30.69 19.74 26.91
C TYR A 244 29.44 19.06 27.45
N PHE A 245 29.62 18.00 28.24
CA PHE A 245 28.54 17.19 28.79
C PHE A 245 28.69 17.02 30.29
N LYS A 246 27.58 17.04 31.02
CA LYS A 246 27.47 16.62 32.43
C LYS A 246 26.35 15.60 32.57
N ILE A 247 26.52 14.64 33.47
CA ILE A 247 25.49 13.62 33.77
C ILE A 247 25.11 13.66 35.25
N PHE A 248 23.82 13.78 35.53
CA PHE A 248 23.24 13.84 36.87
C PHE A 248 22.31 12.65 37.07
N GLY A 249 22.62 11.75 38.00
CA GLY A 249 21.66 10.71 38.42
C GLY A 249 20.50 11.35 39.17
N HIS A 250 19.30 10.80 39.06
CA HIS A 250 18.13 11.28 39.80
C HIS A 250 17.22 10.14 40.25
N SER A 251 16.38 10.41 41.23
CA SER A 251 15.25 9.57 41.64
C SER A 251 13.96 10.38 41.61
N GLY A 252 12.82 9.72 41.43
CA GLY A 252 11.52 10.38 41.31
C GLY A 252 11.31 11.07 39.96
N THR A 253 10.15 11.72 39.81
CA THR A 253 9.71 12.39 38.58
C THR A 253 8.88 13.65 38.89
N GLY A 254 8.69 14.52 37.91
CA GLY A 254 7.86 15.72 38.07
C GLY A 254 8.31 16.59 39.25
N THR A 255 7.41 16.86 40.20
CA THR A 255 7.71 17.67 41.39
C THR A 255 8.38 16.90 42.54
N SER A 256 8.49 15.57 42.45
CA SER A 256 9.19 14.74 43.44
C SER A 256 10.59 14.33 43.00
N ILE A 257 11.07 14.84 41.87
CA ILE A 257 12.41 14.53 41.36
C ILE A 257 13.49 15.11 42.27
N ASP A 258 14.52 14.30 42.53
CA ASP A 258 15.67 14.63 43.37
C ASP A 258 16.95 14.26 42.60
N TYR A 259 17.80 15.24 42.32
CA TYR A 259 19.01 15.08 41.51
C TYR A 259 20.26 14.98 42.37
N LYS A 260 21.18 14.09 41.99
CA LYS A 260 22.51 14.03 42.59
C LYS A 260 23.39 15.17 42.05
N THR A 261 23.32 16.32 42.73
CA THR A 261 23.98 17.59 42.32
C THR A 261 25.26 17.95 43.08
N GLY A 262 25.57 17.23 44.17
CA GLY A 262 26.79 17.46 44.95
C GLY A 262 28.09 17.08 44.22
N ASP A 263 29.22 17.16 44.92
CA ASP A 263 30.55 16.89 44.35
C ASP A 263 30.63 15.53 43.62
N GLY A 264 31.43 15.49 42.54
CA GLY A 264 31.72 14.28 41.77
C GLY A 264 30.84 14.04 40.53
N VAL A 265 30.04 15.03 40.11
CA VAL A 265 29.30 14.99 38.83
C VAL A 265 30.27 14.71 37.68
N GLN A 266 30.02 13.65 36.91
CA GLN A 266 30.87 13.28 35.80
C GLN A 266 30.65 14.24 34.62
N GLN A 267 31.75 14.60 33.96
CA GLN A 267 31.73 15.54 32.86
C GLN A 267 32.78 15.19 31.80
N VAL A 268 32.49 15.47 30.54
CA VAL A 268 33.39 15.20 29.41
C VAL A 268 33.24 16.28 28.34
N GLY A 269 34.35 16.63 27.68
CA GLY A 269 34.36 17.50 26.52
C GLY A 269 34.84 16.72 25.29
N ILE A 270 34.15 16.84 24.17
CA ILE A 270 34.49 16.12 22.93
C ILE A 270 34.15 16.97 21.71
N LEU A 271 35.01 16.89 20.68
CA LEU A 271 34.81 17.55 19.41
C LEU A 271 33.81 16.75 18.56
N ALA A 272 32.76 17.40 18.05
CA ALA A 272 31.89 16.79 17.04
C ALA A 272 32.64 16.71 15.70
N MET A 273 33.12 15.52 15.35
CA MET A 273 33.80 15.23 14.08
C MET A 273 32.82 14.82 13.00
#